data_AF-A0A660S685-F1
#
_entry.id   AF-A0A660S685-F1
#
_cell.length_a   1.000
_cell.length_b   1.000
_cell.length_c   1.000
_cell.angle_alpha   90.00
_cell.angle_beta   90.00
_cell.angle_gamma   90.00
#
_symmetry.space_group_name_H-M   'P 1'
#
loop_
_entity.id
_entity.type
_entity.pdbx_description
1 polymer ?
#
loop_
_entity_poly.entity_id
_entity_poly.type
_entity_poly.pdbx_seq_one_letter_code
_entity_poly.pdbx_strand_id
1 'polypeptide(L)'
;MNSLKGITATVIFEASALNRDEKIGGNIPSIKKLTRKGNQAYSFISRVAIRHYLFTTLNKLYPQDWQPAPVSVGQDVVQFDITKANILTHAELDAFGYMFTIGGQSSITRKAPVGITKAVSLEPWEGDMQFNCNHDLVNRPEARLAGATPDPVNREEHLSLYKVSFTIDVEKLGRDEWWIYGYDFHEDAKTLVLYLSPSGAEIVLKNVEKDEETFKIGEDRIVIKGKSCTVTKNLMDQKLDKNGNVLLSFKSKFLQKSDANKKGKKKAFKIENPTINDEEETYSFLIGKYEYDEKEKTLKLALVLNHELQNVEKETETKFKIKDSGTIEISQNKRKVIFIL
;
A
#
# COMPACT_ATOMS: atom_id res chain seq x y z
N MET A 1 19.07 16.70 -22.96
CA MET A 1 18.69 16.87 -21.54
C MET A 1 17.54 17.84 -21.49
N ASN A 2 16.39 17.44 -20.95
CA ASN A 2 15.27 18.36 -20.73
C ASN A 2 15.72 19.40 -19.68
N SER A 3 15.68 20.68 -20.01
CA SER A 3 16.06 21.78 -19.11
C SER A 3 15.03 22.09 -18.03
N LEU A 4 13.85 21.46 -18.13
CA LEU A 4 12.72 21.68 -17.24
C LEU A 4 12.90 20.89 -15.94
N LYS A 5 13.10 21.62 -14.83
CA LYS A 5 13.25 21.02 -13.49
C LYS A 5 11.95 20.93 -12.70
N GLY A 6 11.00 21.80 -13.00
CA GLY A 6 9.73 21.83 -12.29
C GLY A 6 8.69 22.65 -13.03
N ILE A 7 7.43 22.33 -12.77
CA ILE A 7 6.27 23.04 -13.30
C ILE A 7 5.46 23.55 -12.12
N THR A 8 5.02 24.80 -12.17
CA THR A 8 4.04 25.33 -11.21
C THR A 8 2.85 25.89 -11.98
N ALA A 9 1.65 25.47 -11.59
CA ALA A 9 0.41 25.95 -12.18
C ALA A 9 -0.50 26.45 -11.05
N THR A 10 -1.20 27.55 -11.29
CA THR A 10 -2.26 28.03 -10.41
C THR A 10 -3.55 28.09 -11.22
N VAL A 11 -4.58 27.44 -10.69
CA VAL A 11 -5.89 27.37 -11.32
C VAL A 11 -6.87 28.14 -10.43
N ILE A 12 -7.66 29.00 -11.07
CA ILE A 12 -8.80 29.66 -10.46
C ILE A 12 -10.04 29.11 -11.16
N PHE A 13 -11.00 28.63 -10.38
CA PHE A 13 -12.22 28.05 -10.89
C PHE A 13 -13.39 28.40 -9.97
N GLU A 14 -14.57 28.55 -10.54
CA GLU A 14 -15.80 28.72 -9.77
C GLU A 14 -16.29 27.36 -9.29
N ALA A 15 -16.67 27.27 -8.02
CA ALA A 15 -17.27 26.07 -7.46
C ALA A 15 -18.11 26.39 -6.22
N SER A 16 -18.99 25.46 -5.87
CA SER A 16 -19.57 25.43 -4.52
C SER A 16 -18.61 24.77 -3.53
N ALA A 17 -18.91 24.84 -2.23
CA ALA A 17 -18.15 24.13 -1.19
C ALA A 17 -18.36 22.60 -1.26
N LEU A 18 -17.64 21.94 -2.17
CA LEU A 18 -17.75 20.50 -2.45
C LEU A 18 -17.10 19.59 -1.40
N ASN A 19 -16.32 20.15 -0.47
CA ASN A 19 -15.64 19.40 0.60
C ASN A 19 -16.08 19.87 1.98
N ARG A 20 -16.93 19.05 2.60
CA ARG A 20 -17.62 19.35 3.86
C ARG A 20 -16.89 18.75 5.06
N ASP A 21 -17.17 19.28 6.23
CA ASP A 21 -16.64 18.81 7.51
C ASP A 21 -17.63 17.90 8.25
N GLU A 22 -17.20 17.41 9.41
CA GLU A 22 -18.09 16.75 10.37
C GLU A 22 -19.29 17.66 10.71
N LYS A 23 -20.43 17.02 10.99
CA LYS A 23 -21.67 17.74 11.27
C LYS A 23 -21.52 18.53 12.57
N ILE A 24 -21.96 19.78 12.55
CA ILE A 24 -21.97 20.65 13.74
C ILE A 24 -23.40 20.71 14.27
N GLY A 25 -23.59 20.57 15.59
CA GLY A 25 -24.89 20.81 16.23
C GLY A 25 -26.02 19.93 15.69
N GLY A 26 -25.78 18.62 15.53
CA GLY A 26 -26.77 17.66 15.03
C GLY A 26 -26.57 17.36 13.55
N ASN A 27 -27.57 17.65 12.70
CA ASN A 27 -27.58 17.27 11.29
C ASN A 27 -27.21 18.42 10.34
N ILE A 28 -26.29 19.30 10.74
CA ILE A 28 -25.84 20.44 9.90
C ILE A 28 -24.47 20.11 9.32
N PRO A 29 -24.38 19.69 8.03
CA PRO A 29 -23.09 19.52 7.39
C PRO A 29 -22.41 20.88 7.28
N SER A 30 -21.25 21.04 7.91
CA SER A 30 -20.44 22.26 7.86
C SER A 30 -19.53 22.26 6.64
N ILE A 31 -19.14 23.44 6.15
CA ILE A 31 -18.07 23.56 5.15
C ILE A 31 -16.72 23.73 5.83
N LYS A 32 -15.64 23.26 5.19
CA LYS A 32 -14.29 23.46 5.72
C LYS A 32 -13.88 24.92 5.60
N LYS A 33 -13.46 25.51 6.72
CA LYS A 33 -13.15 26.95 6.83
C LYS A 33 -11.78 27.19 7.46
N LEU A 34 -11.12 28.26 7.06
CA LEU A 34 -9.92 28.77 7.70
C LEU A 34 -10.05 30.28 7.90
N THR A 35 -9.62 30.77 9.06
CA THR A 35 -9.62 32.21 9.35
C THR A 35 -8.39 32.86 8.73
N ARG A 36 -8.59 33.95 7.99
CA ARG A 36 -7.51 34.72 7.34
C ARG A 36 -7.88 36.20 7.32
N LYS A 37 -6.86 37.07 7.11
CA LYS A 37 -6.96 38.50 6.76
C LYS A 37 -8.18 39.21 7.37
N GLY A 38 -7.98 39.89 8.51
CA GLY A 38 -9.06 40.63 9.15
C GLY A 38 -10.10 39.74 9.86
N ASN A 39 -9.69 38.55 10.31
CA ASN A 39 -10.53 37.61 11.05
C ASN A 39 -11.77 37.10 10.29
N GLN A 40 -11.68 37.08 8.95
CA GLN A 40 -12.75 36.57 8.09
C GLN A 40 -12.56 35.06 7.86
N ALA A 41 -13.68 34.34 7.73
CA ALA A 41 -13.68 32.92 7.39
C ALA A 41 -13.61 32.73 5.87
N TYR A 42 -12.69 31.89 5.40
CA TYR A 42 -12.59 31.50 4.00
C TYR A 42 -12.83 30.00 3.90
N SER A 43 -13.73 29.61 3.03
CA SER A 43 -13.96 28.18 2.76
C SER A 43 -12.78 27.57 1.98
N PHE A 44 -12.55 26.27 2.13
CA PHE A 44 -11.54 25.59 1.32
C PHE A 44 -11.91 24.15 0.99
N ILE A 45 -11.40 23.67 -0.14
CA ILE A 45 -11.36 22.25 -0.50
C ILE A 45 -9.99 21.71 -0.08
N SER A 46 -9.97 20.66 0.73
CA SER A 46 -8.74 20.10 1.27
C SER A 46 -7.84 19.54 0.17
N ARG A 47 -6.53 19.52 0.43
CA ARG A 47 -5.55 18.88 -0.43
C ARG A 47 -5.90 17.41 -0.73
N VAL A 48 -6.40 16.69 0.28
CA VAL A 48 -6.77 15.28 0.17
C VAL A 48 -7.97 15.10 -0.77
N ALA A 49 -8.98 15.98 -0.67
CA ALA A 49 -10.13 15.97 -1.57
C ALA A 49 -9.72 16.29 -3.02
N ILE A 50 -8.90 17.33 -3.24
CA ILE A 50 -8.39 17.66 -4.59
C ILE A 50 -7.59 16.50 -5.18
N ARG A 51 -6.68 15.88 -4.40
CA ARG A 51 -5.95 14.69 -4.84
C ARG A 51 -6.90 13.56 -5.22
N HIS A 52 -7.90 13.28 -4.38
CA HIS A 52 -8.88 12.23 -4.65
C HIS A 52 -9.62 12.48 -5.96
N TYR A 53 -10.17 13.68 -6.17
CA TYR A 53 -10.87 14.01 -7.41
C TYR A 53 -9.96 13.93 -8.64
N LEU A 54 -8.72 14.40 -8.53
CA LEU A 54 -7.73 14.31 -9.59
C LEU A 54 -7.46 12.84 -9.94
N PHE A 55 -7.13 12.01 -8.94
CA PHE A 55 -6.87 10.59 -9.15
C PHE A 55 -8.09 9.84 -9.72
N THR A 56 -9.28 10.04 -9.16
CA THR A 56 -10.51 9.42 -9.66
C THR A 56 -10.82 9.84 -11.10
N THR A 57 -10.55 11.09 -11.46
CA THR A 57 -10.73 11.56 -12.84
C THR A 57 -9.72 10.90 -13.78
N LEU A 58 -8.45 10.84 -13.39
CA LEU A 58 -7.39 10.20 -14.17
C LEU A 58 -7.65 8.71 -14.35
N ASN A 59 -8.04 7.99 -13.28
CA ASN A 59 -8.41 6.59 -13.34
C ASN A 59 -9.62 6.34 -14.26
N LYS A 60 -10.63 7.23 -14.26
CA LYS A 60 -11.78 7.10 -15.16
C LYS A 60 -11.43 7.34 -16.62
N LEU A 61 -10.57 8.32 -16.91
CA LEU A 61 -10.19 8.69 -18.28
C LEU A 61 -9.12 7.77 -18.86
N TYR A 62 -8.19 7.32 -18.04
CA TYR A 62 -7.02 6.54 -18.40
C TYR A 62 -6.87 5.34 -17.45
N PRO A 63 -7.84 4.40 -17.45
CA PRO A 63 -7.87 3.32 -16.47
C PRO A 63 -6.61 2.47 -16.51
N GLN A 64 -6.06 2.19 -17.69
CA GLN A 64 -4.86 1.35 -17.83
C GLN A 64 -3.61 1.98 -17.21
N ASP A 65 -3.45 3.30 -17.34
CA ASP A 65 -2.26 4.01 -16.86
C ASP A 65 -2.39 4.44 -15.38
N TRP A 66 -3.62 4.69 -14.93
CA TRP A 66 -3.94 5.21 -13.60
C TRP A 66 -4.71 4.20 -12.75
N GLN A 67 -4.24 2.95 -12.73
CA GLN A 67 -4.80 1.93 -11.85
C GLN A 67 -4.57 2.27 -10.36
N PRO A 68 -5.53 2.00 -9.47
CA PRO A 68 -5.32 2.16 -8.03
C PRO A 68 -4.22 1.23 -7.54
N ALA A 69 -3.25 1.79 -6.82
CA ALA A 69 -2.21 0.96 -6.25
C ALA A 69 -2.77 0.01 -5.17
N PRO A 70 -2.29 -1.24 -5.10
CA PRO A 70 -2.74 -2.19 -4.10
C PRO A 70 -2.47 -1.65 -2.69
N VAL A 71 -3.32 -2.03 -1.76
CA VAL A 71 -3.20 -1.62 -0.36
C VAL A 71 -3.08 -2.85 0.54
N SER A 72 -2.31 -2.69 1.61
CA SER A 72 -2.19 -3.65 2.71
C SER A 72 -3.00 -3.14 3.89
N VAL A 73 -3.73 -4.05 4.55
CA VAL A 73 -4.47 -3.76 5.78
C VAL A 73 -3.59 -4.18 6.95
N GLY A 74 -2.89 -3.20 7.54
CA GLY A 74 -2.07 -3.42 8.73
C GLY A 74 -2.90 -3.59 10.01
N GLN A 75 -2.23 -3.57 11.17
CA GLN A 75 -2.90 -3.76 12.46
C GLN A 75 -3.97 -2.69 12.76
N ASP A 76 -3.87 -1.47 12.21
CA ASP A 76 -4.88 -0.40 12.37
C ASP A 76 -4.90 0.65 11.22
N VAL A 77 -4.05 0.52 10.20
CA VAL A 77 -3.89 1.53 9.13
C VAL A 77 -3.84 0.84 7.77
N VAL A 78 -4.59 1.38 6.80
CA VAL A 78 -4.50 1.01 5.39
C VAL A 78 -3.37 1.81 4.75
N GLN A 79 -2.41 1.12 4.14
CA GLN A 79 -1.27 1.74 3.46
C GLN A 79 -1.02 1.08 2.11
N PHE A 80 -0.38 1.77 1.18
CA PHE A 80 0.02 1.19 -0.11
C PHE A 80 0.91 -0.03 0.10
N ASP A 81 0.65 -1.11 -0.63
CA ASP A 81 1.41 -2.35 -0.55
C ASP A 81 2.58 -2.33 -1.53
N ILE A 82 3.71 -1.78 -1.09
CA ILE A 82 4.91 -1.70 -1.93
C ILE A 82 5.63 -3.03 -2.10
N THR A 83 5.14 -4.12 -1.49
CA THR A 83 5.62 -5.48 -1.80
C THR A 83 5.07 -6.00 -3.13
N LYS A 84 4.01 -5.34 -3.62
CA LYS A 84 3.29 -5.70 -4.86
C LYS A 84 3.32 -4.59 -5.90
N ALA A 85 3.61 -3.34 -5.50
CA ALA A 85 3.56 -2.19 -6.39
C ALA A 85 4.74 -1.24 -6.20
N ASN A 86 5.10 -0.56 -7.28
CA ASN A 86 6.13 0.47 -7.30
C ASN A 86 5.80 1.50 -8.39
N ILE A 87 6.66 2.49 -8.58
CA ILE A 87 6.43 3.57 -9.53
C ILE A 87 6.42 3.13 -11.01
N LEU A 88 7.08 2.01 -11.34
CA LEU A 88 7.10 1.48 -12.71
C LEU A 88 5.78 0.78 -13.07
N THR A 89 5.03 0.34 -12.05
CA THR A 89 3.77 -0.40 -12.25
C THR A 89 2.53 0.46 -11.99
N HIS A 90 2.62 1.50 -11.15
CA HIS A 90 1.48 2.33 -10.77
C HIS A 90 1.83 3.81 -10.76
N ALA A 91 1.27 4.57 -11.72
CA ALA A 91 1.44 6.02 -11.81
C ALA A 91 0.95 6.77 -10.55
N GLU A 92 0.00 6.20 -9.81
CA GLU A 92 -0.47 6.76 -8.54
C GLU A 92 0.68 6.92 -7.53
N LEU A 93 1.52 5.88 -7.40
CA LEU A 93 2.66 5.87 -6.50
C LEU A 93 3.75 6.84 -6.99
N ASP A 94 3.94 6.92 -8.30
CA ASP A 94 4.88 7.85 -8.89
C ASP A 94 4.50 9.29 -8.58
N ALA A 95 3.28 9.70 -8.93
CA ALA A 95 2.83 11.09 -8.85
C ALA A 95 2.51 11.57 -7.43
N PHE A 96 1.87 10.75 -6.60
CA PHE A 96 1.36 11.17 -5.29
C PHE A 96 2.21 10.68 -4.11
N GLY A 97 3.23 9.86 -4.37
CA GLY A 97 4.10 9.32 -3.35
C GLY A 97 3.38 8.43 -2.35
N TYR A 98 4.13 7.94 -1.37
CA TYR A 98 3.63 6.99 -0.39
C TYR A 98 4.56 6.91 0.82
N MET A 99 4.05 6.24 1.86
CA MET A 99 4.83 5.81 3.01
C MET A 99 4.41 4.38 3.32
N PHE A 100 5.37 3.48 3.40
CA PHE A 100 5.17 2.09 3.79
C PHE A 100 5.94 1.78 5.05
N THR A 101 5.22 1.44 6.11
CA THR A 101 5.81 1.19 7.42
C THR A 101 6.14 -0.30 7.57
N ILE A 102 7.41 -0.58 7.84
CA ILE A 102 7.89 -1.92 8.15
C ILE A 102 8.06 -2.00 9.67
N GLY A 103 7.20 -2.77 10.36
CA GLY A 103 7.19 -2.75 11.83
C GLY A 103 8.55 -3.13 12.45
N GLY A 104 9.07 -2.25 13.31
CA GLY A 104 10.40 -2.40 13.94
C GLY A 104 11.57 -1.89 13.09
N GLN A 105 11.31 -1.29 11.93
CA GLN A 105 12.31 -0.80 10.97
C GLN A 105 11.90 0.58 10.43
N SER A 106 12.79 1.23 9.69
CA SER A 106 12.50 2.48 8.99
C SER A 106 11.47 2.26 7.87
N SER A 107 10.59 3.23 7.66
CA SER A 107 9.63 3.19 6.55
C SER A 107 10.32 3.44 5.21
N ILE A 108 9.79 2.82 4.15
CA ILE A 108 10.12 3.20 2.77
C ILE A 108 9.16 4.33 2.40
N THR A 109 9.72 5.51 2.10
CA THR A 109 8.93 6.72 1.90
C THR A 109 9.33 7.42 0.61
N ARG A 110 8.32 7.74 -0.20
CA ARG A 110 8.43 8.58 -1.38
C ARG A 110 7.64 9.86 -1.15
N LYS A 111 8.33 11.00 -1.04
CA LYS A 111 7.67 12.31 -1.10
C LYS A 111 7.05 12.53 -2.49
N ALA A 112 5.76 12.90 -2.52
CA ALA A 112 4.99 13.18 -3.73
C ALA A 112 5.70 14.19 -4.66
N PRO A 113 5.97 13.82 -5.93
CA PRO A 113 6.39 14.77 -6.97
C PRO A 113 5.33 15.80 -7.31
N VAL A 114 4.04 15.43 -7.25
CA VAL A 114 2.92 16.36 -7.47
C VAL A 114 2.48 16.97 -6.14
N GLY A 115 2.89 18.22 -5.92
CA GLY A 115 2.45 19.06 -4.81
C GLY A 115 1.11 19.74 -5.12
N ILE A 116 0.22 19.78 -4.14
CA ILE A 116 -1.14 20.34 -4.27
C ILE A 116 -1.41 21.24 -3.06
N THR A 117 -1.89 22.47 -3.25
CA THR A 117 -2.35 23.30 -2.12
C THR A 117 -3.80 22.96 -1.73
N LYS A 118 -4.30 23.53 -0.64
CA LYS A 118 -5.76 23.63 -0.47
C LYS A 118 -6.30 24.52 -1.59
N ALA A 119 -7.48 24.22 -2.12
CA ALA A 119 -8.20 25.19 -2.94
C ALA A 119 -8.93 26.13 -1.98
N VAL A 120 -8.54 27.39 -1.91
CA VAL A 120 -9.11 28.36 -0.93
C VAL A 120 -9.97 29.36 -1.69
N SER A 121 -11.15 29.68 -1.15
CA SER A 121 -12.01 30.71 -1.75
C SER A 121 -11.27 32.05 -1.78
N LEU A 122 -11.52 32.82 -2.85
CA LEU A 122 -11.02 34.18 -2.98
C LEU A 122 -11.87 35.17 -2.20
N GLU A 123 -13.13 34.82 -1.94
CA GLU A 123 -14.06 35.61 -1.14
C GLU A 123 -14.28 34.99 0.25
N PRO A 124 -14.57 35.82 1.27
CA PRO A 124 -14.95 35.35 2.58
C PRO A 124 -16.33 34.69 2.54
N TRP A 125 -16.50 33.67 3.37
CA TRP A 125 -17.81 33.08 3.63
C TRP A 125 -18.53 33.90 4.70
N GLU A 126 -19.75 34.38 4.39
CA GLU A 126 -20.50 35.31 5.24
C GLU A 126 -21.60 34.65 6.08
N GLY A 127 -21.62 33.31 6.14
CA GLY A 127 -22.62 32.58 6.93
C GLY A 127 -23.77 31.99 6.11
N ASP A 128 -23.62 31.90 4.79
CA ASP A 128 -24.67 31.39 3.90
C ASP A 128 -25.12 29.99 4.30
N MET A 129 -26.43 29.81 4.35
CA MET A 129 -27.12 28.61 4.82
C MET A 129 -28.24 28.23 3.85
N GLN A 130 -28.35 26.94 3.56
CA GLN A 130 -29.50 26.34 2.90
C GLN A 130 -30.37 25.60 3.93
N PHE A 131 -31.67 25.82 3.86
CA PHE A 131 -32.68 25.15 4.67
C PHE A 131 -33.54 24.27 3.78
N ASN A 132 -33.53 22.97 4.04
CA ASN A 132 -34.33 21.98 3.31
C ASN A 132 -35.24 21.25 4.29
N CYS A 133 -36.30 20.64 3.75
CA CYS A 133 -37.19 19.79 4.53
C CYS A 133 -37.85 18.76 3.61
N ASN A 134 -38.03 17.53 4.07
CA ASN A 134 -38.52 16.40 3.27
C ASN A 134 -40.06 16.35 3.15
N HIS A 135 -40.74 17.51 3.08
CA HIS A 135 -42.20 17.59 3.03
C HIS A 135 -42.85 16.71 1.96
N ASP A 136 -42.23 16.62 0.78
CA ASP A 136 -42.72 15.76 -0.31
C ASP A 136 -42.76 14.28 0.10
N LEU A 137 -41.71 13.79 0.79
CA LEU A 137 -41.65 12.41 1.26
C LEU A 137 -42.71 12.13 2.32
N VAL A 138 -42.92 13.08 3.24
CA VAL A 138 -43.94 12.98 4.30
C VAL A 138 -45.35 13.02 3.74
N ASN A 139 -45.55 13.61 2.56
CA ASN A 139 -46.85 13.64 1.91
C ASN A 139 -47.27 12.30 1.27
N ARG A 140 -46.36 11.33 1.19
CA ARG A 140 -46.66 10.01 0.62
C ARG A 140 -47.53 9.17 1.56
N PRO A 141 -48.45 8.33 1.06
CA PRO A 141 -49.39 7.58 1.89
C PRO A 141 -48.72 6.74 2.97
N GLU A 142 -47.61 6.09 2.64
CA GLU A 142 -46.87 5.22 3.57
C GLU A 142 -46.32 6.02 4.77
N ALA A 143 -45.76 7.19 4.51
CA ALA A 143 -45.21 8.07 5.53
C ALA A 143 -46.31 8.69 6.41
N ARG A 144 -47.44 9.09 5.81
CA ARG A 144 -48.59 9.62 6.56
C ARG A 144 -49.24 8.57 7.46
N LEU A 145 -49.43 7.35 6.95
CA LEU A 145 -49.98 6.23 7.74
C LEU A 145 -49.06 5.84 8.89
N ALA A 146 -47.73 5.98 8.70
CA ALA A 146 -46.75 5.79 9.75
C ALA A 146 -46.63 6.97 10.75
N GLY A 147 -47.39 8.06 10.55
CA GLY A 147 -47.35 9.24 11.42
C GLY A 147 -46.06 10.06 11.31
N ALA A 148 -45.35 9.98 10.18
CA ALA A 148 -44.10 10.71 9.96
C ALA A 148 -44.34 12.22 9.94
N THR A 149 -43.37 12.98 10.45
CA THR A 149 -43.35 14.46 10.40
C THR A 149 -42.18 14.95 9.55
N PRO A 150 -42.27 16.15 8.95
CA PRO A 150 -41.16 16.70 8.17
C PRO A 150 -39.90 16.87 9.01
N ASP A 151 -38.76 16.47 8.43
CA ASP A 151 -37.41 16.56 9.00
C ASP A 151 -36.64 17.71 8.35
N PRO A 152 -36.45 18.84 9.07
CA PRO A 152 -35.60 19.94 8.58
C PRO A 152 -34.13 19.51 8.53
N VAL A 153 -33.45 19.89 7.44
CA VAL A 153 -32.02 19.70 7.26
C VAL A 153 -31.41 21.02 6.80
N ASN A 154 -30.42 21.49 7.57
CA ASN A 154 -29.72 22.73 7.27
C ASN A 154 -28.31 22.41 6.79
N ARG A 155 -27.77 23.23 5.90
CA ARG A 155 -26.45 23.00 5.31
C ARG A 155 -25.79 24.33 5.02
N GLU A 156 -24.56 24.54 5.48
CA GLU A 156 -23.79 25.74 5.11
C GLU A 156 -23.47 25.72 3.60
N GLU A 157 -23.64 26.80 2.89
CA GLU A 157 -23.30 26.87 1.47
C GLU A 157 -22.29 27.97 1.21
N HIS A 158 -21.59 27.88 0.09
CA HIS A 158 -20.73 28.94 -0.40
C HIS A 158 -20.45 28.68 -1.87
N LEU A 159 -20.69 29.68 -2.71
CA LEU A 159 -20.31 29.71 -4.12
C LEU A 159 -19.27 30.81 -4.27
N SER A 160 -18.07 30.46 -4.75
CA SER A 160 -16.99 31.44 -4.92
C SER A 160 -15.97 30.93 -5.94
N LEU A 161 -15.06 31.81 -6.34
CA LEU A 161 -13.84 31.43 -7.04
C LEU A 161 -12.84 30.82 -6.05
N TYR A 162 -12.37 29.61 -6.34
CA TYR A 162 -11.34 28.93 -5.57
C TYR A 162 -10.00 29.00 -6.29
N LYS A 163 -8.94 29.31 -5.53
CA LYS A 163 -7.56 29.26 -5.99
C LYS A 163 -6.87 28.01 -5.47
N VAL A 164 -6.31 27.21 -6.36
CA VAL A 164 -5.44 26.07 -6.05
C VAL A 164 -4.14 26.17 -6.85
N SER A 165 -3.02 25.75 -6.26
CA SER A 165 -1.73 25.67 -6.94
C SER A 165 -1.22 24.23 -6.93
N PHE A 166 -0.65 23.83 -8.06
CA PHE A 166 0.01 22.55 -8.29
C PHE A 166 1.49 22.80 -8.57
N THR A 167 2.35 21.91 -8.07
CA THR A 167 3.78 21.87 -8.41
C THR A 167 4.13 20.46 -8.87
N ILE A 168 4.87 20.33 -9.96
CA ILE A 168 5.41 19.04 -10.42
C ILE A 168 6.92 19.14 -10.34
N ASP A 169 7.51 18.30 -9.50
CA ASP A 169 8.96 18.08 -9.45
C ASP A 169 9.35 17.11 -10.58
N VAL A 170 9.86 17.66 -11.68
CA VAL A 170 10.16 16.90 -12.91
C VAL A 170 11.43 16.06 -12.74
N GLU A 171 12.34 16.44 -11.85
CA GLU A 171 13.54 15.64 -11.55
C GLU A 171 13.19 14.38 -10.73
N LYS A 172 12.08 14.42 -9.99
CA LYS A 172 11.62 13.30 -9.15
C LYS A 172 10.56 12.42 -9.80
N LEU A 173 9.69 13.00 -10.63
CA LEU A 173 8.68 12.23 -11.36
C LEU A 173 9.38 11.20 -12.26
N GLY A 174 8.93 9.94 -12.23
CA GLY A 174 9.58 8.85 -12.95
C GLY A 174 10.81 8.27 -12.28
N ARG A 175 11.25 8.77 -11.11
CA ARG A 175 12.45 8.28 -10.41
C ARG A 175 12.19 8.00 -8.94
N ASP A 176 12.46 6.80 -8.46
CA ASP A 176 12.29 6.44 -7.03
C ASP A 176 13.49 5.69 -6.45
N GLU A 177 13.69 5.81 -5.14
CA GLU A 177 14.89 5.27 -4.48
C GLU A 177 14.54 4.52 -3.19
N TRP A 178 14.89 3.24 -3.11
CA TRP A 178 14.68 2.43 -1.92
C TRP A 178 15.99 1.99 -1.31
N TRP A 179 16.02 1.90 0.02
CA TRP A 179 17.06 1.21 0.76
C TRP A 179 16.66 -0.25 0.95
N ILE A 180 17.54 -1.15 0.52
CA ILE A 180 17.33 -2.60 0.52
C ILE A 180 18.46 -3.29 1.29
N TYR A 181 18.20 -4.52 1.71
CA TYR A 181 19.15 -5.36 2.44
C TYR A 181 19.88 -6.35 1.54
N GLY A 182 19.44 -6.47 0.29
CA GLY A 182 20.07 -7.25 -0.76
C GLY A 182 19.12 -7.47 -1.92
N TYR A 183 19.57 -8.20 -2.93
CA TYR A 183 18.72 -8.66 -4.03
C TYR A 183 19.21 -10.01 -4.54
N ASP A 184 18.33 -10.75 -5.20
CA ASP A 184 18.68 -11.92 -6.01
C ASP A 184 18.03 -11.81 -7.39
N PHE A 185 18.72 -12.31 -8.41
CA PHE A 185 18.20 -12.38 -9.77
C PHE A 185 18.15 -13.84 -10.23
N HIS A 186 16.95 -14.29 -10.57
CA HIS A 186 16.68 -15.63 -11.09
C HIS A 186 16.58 -15.55 -12.61
N GLU A 187 17.67 -15.91 -13.30
CA GLU A 187 17.79 -15.76 -14.75
C GLU A 187 16.77 -16.61 -15.52
N ASP A 188 16.54 -17.86 -15.10
CA ASP A 188 15.58 -18.77 -15.72
C ASP A 188 14.14 -18.23 -15.66
N ALA A 189 13.78 -17.61 -14.54
CA ALA A 189 12.44 -17.05 -14.31
C ALA A 189 12.31 -15.59 -14.78
N LYS A 190 13.43 -14.95 -15.14
CA LYS A 190 13.54 -13.49 -15.39
C LYS A 190 12.94 -12.66 -14.24
N THR A 191 13.26 -13.06 -13.00
CA THR A 191 12.69 -12.45 -11.79
C THR A 191 13.79 -11.81 -10.94
N LEU A 192 13.60 -10.54 -10.59
CA LEU A 192 14.42 -9.82 -9.63
C LEU A 192 13.68 -9.70 -8.29
N VAL A 193 14.32 -10.16 -7.21
CA VAL A 193 13.78 -10.10 -5.86
C VAL A 193 14.58 -9.09 -5.04
N LEU A 194 13.91 -8.08 -4.49
CA LEU A 194 14.51 -7.06 -3.64
C LEU A 194 14.15 -7.31 -2.17
N TYR A 195 15.13 -7.42 -1.27
CA TYR A 195 14.87 -7.64 0.15
C TYR A 195 14.72 -6.31 0.88
N LEU A 196 13.52 -6.08 1.41
CA LEU A 196 13.12 -4.84 2.09
C LEU A 196 13.34 -4.89 3.60
N SER A 197 13.65 -6.06 4.17
CA SER A 197 14.03 -6.22 5.57
C SER A 197 15.31 -7.07 5.73
N PRO A 198 16.12 -6.86 6.79
CA PRO A 198 17.33 -7.65 7.06
C PRO A 198 16.99 -9.06 7.55
N SER A 199 15.89 -9.15 8.28
CA SER A 199 15.25 -10.34 8.80
C SER A 199 13.76 -10.01 8.90
N GLY A 200 12.90 -11.02 8.97
CA GLY A 200 11.49 -10.80 9.27
C GLY A 200 10.97 -11.82 10.26
N ALA A 201 9.75 -12.33 10.06
CA ALA A 201 9.22 -13.33 10.99
C ALA A 201 10.09 -14.59 10.89
N GLU A 202 10.47 -15.16 12.02
CA GLU A 202 11.26 -16.40 12.06
C GLU A 202 10.44 -17.50 12.70
N ILE A 203 10.65 -18.72 12.22
CA ILE A 203 10.20 -19.95 12.87
C ILE A 203 11.37 -20.89 12.97
N VAL A 204 11.29 -21.78 13.95
CA VAL A 204 12.22 -22.90 14.08
C VAL A 204 11.39 -24.18 14.04
N LEU A 205 11.63 -24.97 13.00
CA LEU A 205 11.06 -26.29 12.85
C LEU A 205 11.94 -27.28 13.62
N LYS A 206 11.32 -28.16 14.39
CA LYS A 206 12.01 -29.22 15.15
C LYS A 206 11.87 -30.57 14.47
N ASN A 207 12.73 -31.52 14.85
CA ASN A 207 12.76 -32.88 14.30
C ASN A 207 12.96 -32.89 12.79
N VAL A 208 13.80 -31.98 12.30
CA VAL A 208 14.13 -31.86 10.89
C VAL A 208 15.39 -32.65 10.61
N GLU A 209 15.32 -33.56 9.65
CA GLU A 209 16.46 -34.33 9.17
C GLU A 209 16.90 -33.80 7.82
N LYS A 210 18.22 -33.69 7.60
CA LYS A 210 18.77 -33.27 6.33
C LYS A 210 19.14 -34.49 5.49
N ASP A 211 18.63 -34.55 4.27
CA ASP A 211 18.90 -35.60 3.29
C ASP A 211 19.33 -34.95 1.98
N GLU A 212 20.64 -35.00 1.70
CA GLU A 212 21.31 -34.31 0.59
C GLU A 212 21.02 -32.78 0.57
N GLU A 213 20.26 -32.31 -0.42
CA GLU A 213 19.80 -30.92 -0.59
C GLU A 213 18.37 -30.68 -0.07
N THR A 214 17.78 -31.66 0.61
CA THR A 214 16.41 -31.60 1.11
C THR A 214 16.34 -31.75 2.62
N PHE A 215 15.27 -31.23 3.22
CA PHE A 215 14.96 -31.37 4.63
C PHE A 215 13.67 -32.17 4.80
N LYS A 216 13.56 -32.97 5.86
CA LYS A 216 12.43 -33.87 6.10
C LYS A 216 11.95 -33.79 7.54
N ILE A 217 10.64 -33.93 7.73
CA ILE A 217 10.01 -34.13 9.05
C ILE A 217 9.10 -35.36 8.92
N GLY A 218 9.60 -36.52 9.35
CA GLY A 218 8.92 -37.79 9.05
C GLY A 218 8.90 -38.05 7.54
N GLU A 219 7.71 -38.21 6.96
CA GLU A 219 7.54 -38.44 5.51
C GLU A 219 7.45 -37.14 4.71
N ASP A 220 7.17 -36.01 5.37
CA ASP A 220 6.96 -34.72 4.74
C ASP A 220 8.29 -34.04 4.39
N ARG A 221 8.34 -33.35 3.25
CA ARG A 221 9.57 -32.77 2.70
C ARG A 221 9.53 -31.24 2.67
N ILE A 222 10.71 -30.65 2.79
CA ILE A 222 11.01 -29.23 2.65
C ILE A 222 12.22 -29.13 1.73
N VAL A 223 12.04 -28.48 0.58
CA VAL A 223 13.09 -28.28 -0.43
C VAL A 223 13.37 -26.79 -0.52
N ILE A 224 14.63 -26.41 -0.35
CA ILE A 224 15.05 -25.00 -0.44
C ILE A 224 16.02 -24.86 -1.61
N LYS A 225 15.60 -24.13 -2.65
CA LYS A 225 16.44 -23.79 -3.81
C LYS A 225 16.63 -22.29 -3.84
N GLY A 226 17.82 -21.84 -3.42
CA GLY A 226 18.10 -20.43 -3.18
C GLY A 226 17.21 -19.89 -2.05
N LYS A 227 16.23 -19.06 -2.40
CA LYS A 227 15.25 -18.47 -1.47
C LYS A 227 13.81 -18.95 -1.72
N SER A 228 13.60 -19.83 -2.69
CA SER A 228 12.35 -20.55 -2.82
C SER A 228 12.32 -21.70 -1.83
N CYS A 229 11.26 -21.77 -1.02
CA CYS A 229 10.99 -22.84 -0.07
C CYS A 229 9.72 -23.56 -0.51
N THR A 230 9.86 -24.83 -0.87
CA THR A 230 8.75 -25.73 -1.22
C THR A 230 8.54 -26.71 -0.07
N VAL A 231 7.31 -26.83 0.42
CA VAL A 231 6.95 -27.68 1.55
C VAL A 231 5.75 -28.55 1.22
N THR A 232 5.72 -29.78 1.71
CA THR A 232 4.53 -30.65 1.64
C THR A 232 3.36 -30.01 2.40
N LYS A 233 2.15 -30.06 1.83
CA LYS A 233 0.93 -29.43 2.41
C LYS A 233 0.66 -29.87 3.85
N ASN A 234 0.98 -31.12 4.20
CA ASN A 234 0.81 -31.67 5.55
C ASN A 234 1.53 -30.90 6.66
N LEU A 235 2.60 -30.17 6.33
CA LEU A 235 3.35 -29.33 7.26
C LEU A 235 2.63 -28.02 7.62
N MET A 236 1.61 -27.64 6.85
CA MET A 236 1.00 -26.32 6.88
C MET A 236 -0.47 -26.36 7.32
N ASP A 237 -0.88 -25.36 8.08
CA ASP A 237 -2.27 -24.98 8.25
C ASP A 237 -2.61 -23.90 7.21
N GLN A 238 -3.73 -24.09 6.52
CA GLN A 238 -4.28 -23.14 5.56
C GLN A 238 -5.50 -22.44 6.17
N LYS A 239 -5.56 -21.11 6.03
CA LYS A 239 -6.74 -20.30 6.37
C LYS A 239 -7.01 -19.31 5.24
N LEU A 240 -8.25 -18.84 5.17
CA LEU A 240 -8.62 -17.70 4.33
C LEU A 240 -8.63 -16.43 5.18
N ASP A 241 -8.10 -15.34 4.64
CA ASP A 241 -8.24 -14.02 5.26
C ASP A 241 -9.65 -13.43 5.01
N LYS A 242 -9.91 -12.23 5.55
CA LYS A 242 -11.20 -11.54 5.39
C LYS A 242 -11.53 -11.19 3.93
N ASN A 243 -10.54 -11.22 3.04
CA ASN A 243 -10.63 -10.85 1.65
C ASN A 243 -10.61 -12.09 0.72
N GLY A 244 -10.59 -13.30 1.28
CA GLY A 244 -10.57 -14.56 0.53
C GLY A 244 -9.18 -15.02 0.07
N ASN A 245 -8.09 -14.37 0.49
CA ASN A 245 -6.73 -14.79 0.14
C ASN A 245 -6.27 -15.96 1.00
N VAL A 246 -5.46 -16.84 0.41
CA VAL A 246 -4.87 -17.98 1.10
C VAL A 246 -3.72 -17.52 2.01
N LEU A 247 -3.81 -17.91 3.27
CA LEU A 247 -2.86 -17.59 4.32
C LEU A 247 -2.37 -18.89 4.98
N LEU A 248 -1.07 -19.17 4.86
CA LEU A 248 -0.46 -20.36 5.43
C LEU A 248 0.33 -20.05 6.70
N SER A 249 0.37 -21.03 7.59
CA SER A 249 1.28 -21.08 8.73
C SER A 249 1.71 -22.51 8.99
N PHE A 250 2.93 -22.75 9.48
CA PHE A 250 3.33 -24.10 9.87
C PHE A 250 2.49 -24.61 11.05
N LYS A 251 2.12 -25.89 11.02
CA LYS A 251 1.37 -26.51 12.12
C LYS A 251 2.19 -26.42 13.41
N SER A 252 1.52 -26.02 14.50
CA SER A 252 2.16 -25.79 15.80
C SER A 252 2.96 -26.98 16.33
N LYS A 253 2.56 -28.22 15.98
CA LYS A 253 3.25 -29.46 16.38
C LYS A 253 4.68 -29.56 15.85
N PHE A 254 4.98 -28.94 14.70
CA PHE A 254 6.30 -28.95 14.06
C PHE A 254 7.19 -27.78 14.50
N LEU A 255 6.64 -26.82 15.22
CA LEU A 255 7.40 -25.69 15.73
C LEU A 255 8.10 -26.07 17.04
N GLN A 256 9.36 -25.65 17.16
CA GLN A 256 10.03 -25.61 18.45
C GLN A 256 9.34 -24.56 19.32
N LYS A 257 9.06 -24.90 20.59
CA LYS A 257 8.59 -23.91 21.55
C LYS A 257 9.74 -22.95 21.80
N SER A 258 9.78 -21.81 21.11
CA SER A 258 10.63 -20.71 21.55
C SER A 258 10.16 -20.26 22.92
N ASP A 259 11.10 -19.92 23.81
CA ASP A 259 10.84 -19.42 25.16
C ASP A 259 9.56 -18.56 25.23
N ALA A 260 8.65 -18.99 26.10
CA ALA A 260 7.42 -18.29 26.38
C ALA A 260 7.74 -16.87 26.89
N ASN A 261 7.65 -15.91 25.98
CA ASN A 261 6.82 -14.71 26.09
C ASN A 261 6.39 -14.32 27.52
N LYS A 262 7.24 -13.56 28.23
CA LYS A 262 6.77 -12.55 29.18
C LYS A 262 6.37 -11.30 28.37
N LYS A 263 5.07 -11.10 28.16
CA LYS A 263 4.40 -9.86 27.67
C LYS A 263 4.72 -9.36 26.24
N GLY A 264 3.74 -9.50 25.33
CA GLY A 264 3.52 -8.55 24.22
C GLY A 264 3.88 -9.00 22.80
N LYS A 265 2.87 -9.50 22.05
CA LYS A 265 2.74 -9.65 20.57
C LYS A 265 4.06 -9.73 19.74
N LYS A 266 4.51 -10.94 19.38
CA LYS A 266 5.39 -11.13 18.20
C LYS A 266 4.56 -11.33 16.91
N LYS A 267 5.08 -10.80 15.79
CA LYS A 267 4.53 -10.96 14.43
C LYS A 267 4.49 -12.45 14.06
N ALA A 268 3.33 -12.95 13.63
CA ALA A 268 3.17 -14.33 13.21
C ALA A 268 3.87 -14.56 11.85
N PHE A 269 4.60 -15.67 11.70
CA PHE A 269 5.14 -16.16 10.42
C PHE A 269 3.96 -16.65 9.58
N LYS A 270 3.37 -15.71 8.82
CA LYS A 270 2.24 -15.95 7.94
C LYS A 270 2.71 -15.77 6.51
N ILE A 271 2.46 -16.77 5.70
CA ILE A 271 2.77 -16.76 4.28
C ILE A 271 1.49 -16.40 3.55
N GLU A 272 1.53 -15.29 2.82
CA GLU A 272 0.42 -14.83 2.00
C GLU A 272 0.69 -15.22 0.55
N ASN A 273 -0.36 -15.67 -0.15
CA ASN A 273 -0.30 -16.01 -1.58
C ASN A 273 0.81 -17.01 -1.96
N PRO A 274 0.86 -18.19 -1.32
CA PRO A 274 1.77 -19.25 -1.76
C PRO A 274 1.43 -19.71 -3.18
N THR A 275 2.42 -20.23 -3.90
CA THR A 275 2.14 -21.06 -5.07
C THR A 275 1.65 -22.41 -4.59
N ILE A 276 0.49 -22.86 -5.08
CA ILE A 276 -0.15 -24.12 -4.71
C ILE A 276 0.06 -25.11 -5.85
N ASN A 277 0.63 -26.28 -5.56
CA ASN A 277 0.70 -27.41 -6.48
C ASN A 277 -0.13 -28.56 -5.89
N ASP A 278 -1.31 -28.78 -6.46
CA ASP A 278 -2.24 -29.83 -6.02
C ASP A 278 -1.81 -31.23 -6.50
N GLU A 279 -1.10 -31.35 -7.62
CA GLU A 279 -0.62 -32.66 -8.12
C GLU A 279 0.50 -33.23 -7.25
N GLU A 280 1.43 -32.37 -6.81
CA GLU A 280 2.54 -32.77 -5.95
C GLU A 280 2.23 -32.62 -4.45
N GLU A 281 1.04 -32.13 -4.09
CA GLU A 281 0.64 -31.82 -2.71
C GLU A 281 1.66 -30.92 -1.99
N THR A 282 2.11 -29.84 -2.67
CA THR A 282 3.09 -28.89 -2.13
C THR A 282 2.62 -27.43 -2.15
N TYR A 283 3.20 -26.64 -1.25
CA TYR A 283 3.17 -25.18 -1.27
C TYR A 283 4.57 -24.63 -1.51
N SER A 284 4.70 -23.59 -2.32
CA SER A 284 5.96 -22.87 -2.51
C SER A 284 5.83 -21.40 -2.15
N PHE A 285 6.82 -20.86 -1.44
CA PHE A 285 6.88 -19.45 -1.04
C PHE A 285 8.33 -18.99 -0.85
N LEU A 286 8.54 -17.67 -0.87
CA LEU A 286 9.87 -17.12 -0.66
C LEU A 286 10.23 -17.00 0.82
N ILE A 287 11.47 -17.33 1.14
CA ILE A 287 12.12 -17.09 2.42
C ILE A 287 13.31 -16.14 2.23
N GLY A 288 13.67 -15.38 3.26
CA GLY A 288 14.87 -14.55 3.22
C GLY A 288 16.14 -15.29 3.57
N LYS A 289 16.08 -16.15 4.59
CA LYS A 289 17.21 -16.97 5.05
C LYS A 289 16.67 -18.27 5.64
N TYR A 290 17.47 -19.33 5.52
CA TYR A 290 17.35 -20.50 6.37
C TYR A 290 18.67 -20.82 7.07
N GLU A 291 18.58 -21.54 8.18
CA GLU A 291 19.72 -22.03 8.94
C GLU A 291 19.36 -23.39 9.53
N TYR A 292 20.20 -24.39 9.29
CA TYR A 292 19.98 -25.75 9.79
C TYR A 292 21.00 -26.07 10.88
N ASP A 293 20.52 -26.49 12.05
CA ASP A 293 21.33 -27.00 13.14
C ASP A 293 21.24 -28.53 13.16
N GLU A 294 22.35 -29.18 12.83
CA GLU A 294 22.46 -30.63 12.74
C GLU A 294 22.41 -31.32 14.12
N LYS A 295 22.89 -30.66 15.17
CA LYS A 295 22.91 -31.24 16.54
C LYS A 295 21.51 -31.26 17.14
N GLU A 296 20.80 -30.14 17.00
CA GLU A 296 19.45 -29.99 17.52
C GLU A 296 18.37 -30.54 16.57
N LYS A 297 18.77 -30.95 15.35
CA LYS A 297 17.85 -31.34 14.26
C LYS A 297 16.76 -30.28 14.05
N THR A 298 17.17 -29.03 13.92
CA THR A 298 16.26 -27.89 13.75
C THR A 298 16.53 -27.12 12.47
N LEU A 299 15.46 -26.67 11.81
CA LEU A 299 15.53 -25.79 10.63
C LEU A 299 14.87 -24.46 10.96
N LYS A 300 15.68 -23.42 11.04
CA LYS A 300 15.22 -22.05 11.19
C LYS A 300 14.90 -21.47 9.81
N LEU A 301 13.69 -20.96 9.64
CA LEU A 301 13.25 -20.24 8.44
C LEU A 301 12.91 -18.80 8.81
N ALA A 302 13.29 -17.85 7.96
CA ALA A 302 12.96 -16.44 8.10
C ALA A 302 12.17 -15.94 6.89
N LEU A 303 10.95 -15.44 7.08
CA LEU A 303 10.22 -14.66 6.09
C LEU A 303 10.79 -13.26 6.08
N VAL A 304 11.42 -12.86 4.99
CA VAL A 304 11.88 -11.48 4.80
C VAL A 304 10.89 -10.78 3.91
N LEU A 305 10.58 -9.53 4.27
CA LEU A 305 9.76 -8.69 3.41
C LEU A 305 10.52 -8.46 2.11
N ASN A 306 9.91 -8.75 0.97
CA ASN A 306 10.52 -8.58 -0.33
C ASN A 306 9.58 -7.85 -1.30
N HIS A 307 10.14 -7.43 -2.43
CA HIS A 307 9.40 -6.96 -3.59
C HIS A 307 9.91 -7.72 -4.80
N GLU A 308 9.01 -8.38 -5.52
CA GLU A 308 9.32 -9.17 -6.70
C GLU A 308 8.99 -8.39 -7.98
N LEU A 309 9.88 -8.52 -8.96
CA LEU A 309 9.73 -7.92 -10.28
C LEU A 309 9.91 -9.02 -11.30
N GLN A 310 8.93 -9.17 -12.18
CA GLN A 310 8.92 -10.17 -13.24
C GLN A 310 9.30 -9.54 -14.59
N ASN A 311 9.61 -10.38 -15.58
CA ASN A 311 9.99 -9.95 -16.93
C ASN A 311 11.21 -9.01 -16.94
N VAL A 312 12.17 -9.31 -16.08
CA VAL A 312 13.37 -8.50 -15.88
C VAL A 312 14.51 -9.05 -16.72
N GLU A 313 15.10 -8.19 -17.54
CA GLU A 313 16.31 -8.49 -18.33
C GLU A 313 17.53 -7.85 -17.67
N LYS A 314 18.58 -8.64 -17.46
CA LYS A 314 19.83 -8.16 -16.86
C LYS A 314 20.70 -7.53 -17.95
N GLU A 315 20.98 -6.23 -17.84
CA GLU A 315 21.91 -5.52 -18.72
C GLU A 315 23.35 -5.61 -18.19
N THR A 316 23.53 -5.39 -16.89
CA THR A 316 24.81 -5.54 -16.18
C THR A 316 24.59 -6.18 -14.82
N GLU A 317 25.63 -6.37 -14.01
CA GLU A 317 25.47 -6.90 -12.64
C GLU A 317 24.53 -6.03 -11.78
N THR A 318 24.48 -4.72 -12.03
CA THR A 318 23.74 -3.77 -11.21
C THR A 318 22.68 -3.01 -11.99
N LYS A 319 22.40 -3.37 -13.24
CA LYS A 319 21.42 -2.71 -14.08
C LYS A 319 20.50 -3.71 -14.73
N PHE A 320 19.20 -3.48 -14.56
CA PHE A 320 18.13 -4.34 -15.02
C PHE A 320 17.12 -3.52 -15.79
N LYS A 321 16.47 -4.14 -16.77
CA LYS A 321 15.44 -3.53 -17.60
C LYS A 321 14.14 -4.31 -17.46
N ILE A 322 13.03 -3.60 -17.34
CA ILE A 322 11.69 -4.18 -17.39
C ILE A 322 11.06 -3.72 -18.69
N LYS A 323 10.71 -4.68 -19.53
CA LYS A 323 10.15 -4.41 -20.85
C LYS A 323 8.90 -3.52 -20.70
N ASP A 324 8.88 -2.42 -21.46
CA ASP A 324 7.78 -1.46 -21.52
C ASP A 324 7.44 -0.73 -20.20
N SER A 325 8.28 -0.84 -19.16
CA SER A 325 8.04 -0.17 -17.86
C SER A 325 9.19 0.68 -17.35
N GLY A 326 10.44 0.37 -17.68
CA GLY A 326 11.58 1.19 -17.26
C GLY A 326 12.83 0.40 -16.90
N THR A 327 13.70 1.00 -16.11
CA THR A 327 14.98 0.45 -15.67
C THR A 327 15.14 0.49 -14.16
N ILE A 328 15.95 -0.44 -13.66
CA ILE A 328 16.29 -0.57 -12.25
C ILE A 328 17.81 -0.59 -12.14
N GLU A 329 18.32 0.34 -11.35
CA GLU A 329 19.74 0.47 -11.06
C GLU A 329 20.00 0.18 -9.59
N ILE A 330 20.94 -0.70 -9.29
CA ILE A 330 21.36 -1.04 -7.94
C ILE A 330 22.72 -0.38 -7.67
N SER A 331 22.87 0.26 -6.53
CA SER A 331 24.14 0.87 -6.14
C SER A 331 25.24 -0.19 -5.97
N GLN A 332 26.50 0.18 -6.15
CA GLN A 332 27.64 -0.75 -6.02
C GLN A 332 27.72 -1.43 -4.65
N ASN A 333 27.29 -0.76 -3.58
CA ASN A 333 27.22 -1.34 -2.23
C ASN A 333 26.02 -2.27 -2.02
N LYS A 334 25.20 -2.51 -3.06
CA LYS A 334 24.03 -3.40 -3.10
C LYS A 334 22.95 -3.09 -2.04
N ARG A 335 22.89 -1.84 -1.56
CA ARG A 335 21.97 -1.39 -0.51
C ARG A 335 20.97 -0.34 -0.95
N LYS A 336 21.10 0.21 -2.15
CA LYS A 336 20.17 1.19 -2.70
C LYS A 336 19.74 0.73 -4.08
N VAL A 337 18.45 0.77 -4.34
CA VAL A 337 17.86 0.52 -5.65
C VAL A 337 17.17 1.79 -6.13
N ILE A 338 17.31 2.06 -7.42
CA ILE A 338 16.75 3.23 -8.09
C ILE A 338 15.86 2.71 -9.21
N PHE A 339 14.58 3.06 -9.16
CA PHE A 339 13.60 2.82 -10.21
C PHE A 339 13.56 4.04 -11.12
N ILE A 340 13.57 3.82 -12.43
CA ILE A 340 13.57 4.88 -13.45
C ILE A 340 12.60 4.49 -14.57
N LEU A 341 11.55 5.30 -14.77
CA LEU A 341 10.58 5.16 -15.87
C LEU A 341 11.20 5.47 -17.23
#